data_AF-A0A0G0LV99-F1
#
_entry.id   AF-A0A0G0LV99-F1
#
_cell.length_a   1.000
_cell.length_b   1.000
_cell.length_c   1.000
_cell.angle_alpha   90.00
_cell.angle_beta   90.00
_cell.angle_gamma   90.00
#
_symmetry.space_group_name_H-M   'P 1'
#
loop_
_entity.id
_entity.type
_entity.pdbx_description
1 polymer ?
#
loop_
_entity_poly.entity_id
_entity_poly.type
_entity_poly.pdbx_seq_one_letter_code
_entity_poly.pdbx_strand_id
1 'polypeptide(L)'
;MTLKNRGFTLVELLITLAIMSVIVLTVSSIYIKVAKINREQAELQSLRTSCRLHTKEINTLILQGFQIEQGPIVINEVSHSSSSSKIIISLISLDASNNYRYQVGDVPYLDYAIYWTSGGDLYEQIYAANSDQTKRKTVAAHKIDSGASLAFTYTPSLASAKSVTTNLTLSRDIPGKTLSSNYELTAIMRNKE
;
A
#
# COMPACT_ATOMS: atom_id res chain seq x y z
N MET A 1 -48.99 30.25 -44.74
CA MET A 1 -48.43 28.89 -44.58
C MET A 1 -48.81 28.40 -43.19
N THR A 2 -50.04 27.90 -43.04
CA THR A 2 -50.61 27.52 -41.75
C THR A 2 -50.09 26.15 -41.35
N LEU A 3 -49.26 26.10 -40.30
CA LEU A 3 -48.88 24.86 -39.62
C LEU A 3 -50.17 24.18 -39.14
N LYS A 4 -50.56 23.07 -39.78
CA LYS A 4 -51.62 22.19 -39.29
C LYS A 4 -51.15 21.60 -37.96
N ASN A 5 -51.70 22.10 -36.85
CA ASN A 5 -51.58 21.46 -35.55
C ASN A 5 -52.35 20.13 -35.59
N ARG A 6 -51.67 19.05 -35.99
CA ARG A 6 -52.15 17.68 -35.82
C ARG A 6 -51.89 17.28 -34.37
N GLY A 7 -52.96 17.17 -33.57
CA GLY A 7 -52.88 16.63 -32.23
C GLY A 7 -52.48 15.15 -32.26
N PHE A 8 -51.74 14.70 -31.25
CA PHE A 8 -51.40 13.29 -31.06
C PHE A 8 -52.67 12.48 -30.79
N THR A 9 -52.84 11.37 -31.48
CA THR A 9 -53.91 10.42 -31.12
C THR A 9 -53.52 9.66 -29.84
N LEU A 10 -54.52 9.24 -29.07
CA LEU A 10 -54.30 8.49 -27.82
C LEU A 10 -53.51 7.19 -28.06
N VAL A 11 -53.72 6.55 -29.21
CA VAL A 11 -53.01 5.33 -29.62
C VAL A 11 -51.54 5.63 -29.92
N GLU A 12 -51.23 6.73 -30.63
CA GLU A 12 -49.85 7.15 -30.88
C GLU A 12 -49.11 7.49 -29.57
N LEU A 13 -49.79 8.11 -28.60
CA LEU A 13 -49.22 8.38 -27.28
C LEU A 13 -48.90 7.08 -26.53
N LEU A 14 -49.79 6.10 -26.56
CA LEU A 14 -49.58 4.82 -25.86
C LEU A 14 -48.44 4.01 -26.49
N ILE A 15 -48.34 3.99 -27.82
CA ILE A 15 -47.25 3.32 -28.53
C ILE A 15 -45.90 4.00 -28.23
N THR A 16 -45.85 5.33 -28.23
CA THR A 16 -44.61 6.07 -27.92
C THR A 16 -44.16 5.84 -26.48
N LEU A 17 -45.07 5.83 -25.50
CA LEU A 17 -44.75 5.50 -24.11
C LEU A 17 -44.25 4.06 -23.95
N ALA A 18 -44.84 3.10 -24.67
CA ALA A 18 -44.39 1.71 -24.65
C ALA A 18 -42.95 1.58 -25.21
N ILE A 19 -42.68 2.21 -26.36
CA ILE A 19 -41.34 2.22 -26.97
C ILE A 19 -40.35 2.91 -26.03
N MET A 20 -40.72 4.05 -25.44
CA MET A 20 -39.85 4.79 -24.51
C MET A 20 -39.52 3.95 -23.27
N SER A 21 -40.48 3.22 -22.72
CA SER A 21 -40.27 2.33 -21.57
C SER A 21 -39.26 1.22 -21.89
N VAL A 22 -39.36 0.59 -23.06
CA VAL A 22 -38.41 -0.44 -23.51
C VAL A 22 -37.00 0.15 -23.69
N ILE A 23 -36.90 1.34 -24.26
CA ILE A 23 -35.61 2.03 -24.43
C ILE A 23 -34.99 2.35 -23.07
N VAL A 24 -35.76 2.92 -22.14
CA VAL A 24 -35.29 3.28 -20.80
C VAL A 24 -34.81 2.03 -20.04
N LEU A 25 -35.54 0.92 -20.10
CA LEU A 25 -35.13 -0.34 -19.47
C LEU A 25 -33.81 -0.86 -20.05
N THR A 26 -33.67 -0.81 -21.37
CA THR A 26 -32.46 -1.26 -22.06
C THR A 26 -31.25 -0.41 -21.67
N VAL A 27 -31.40 0.91 -21.70
CA VAL A 27 -30.34 1.86 -21.33
C VAL A 27 -29.97 1.73 -19.85
N SER A 28 -30.96 1.57 -18.97
CA SER A 28 -30.73 1.41 -17.52
C SER A 28 -29.92 0.14 -17.21
N SER A 29 -30.24 -0.97 -17.87
CA SER A 29 -29.49 -2.23 -17.71
C SER A 29 -28.02 -2.09 -18.11
N ILE A 30 -27.75 -1.41 -19.23
CA ILE A 30 -26.38 -1.12 -19.69
C ILE A 30 -25.67 -0.21 -18.68
N TYR A 31 -26.33 0.85 -18.23
CA TYR A 31 -25.75 1.81 -17.28
C TYR A 31 -25.35 1.13 -15.97
N ILE A 32 -26.20 0.27 -15.40
CA ILE A 32 -25.89 -0.46 -14.15
C ILE A 32 -24.64 -1.34 -14.33
N LYS A 33 -24.52 -2.03 -15.47
CA LYS A 33 -23.34 -2.86 -15.77
C LYS A 33 -22.07 -2.02 -15.89
N VAL A 34 -22.13 -0.91 -16.63
CA VAL A 34 -20.98 -0.01 -16.81
C VAL A 34 -20.56 0.62 -15.47
N ALA A 35 -21.52 1.08 -14.67
CA ALA A 35 -21.26 1.63 -13.34
C ALA A 35 -20.57 0.61 -12.42
N LYS A 36 -21.02 -0.66 -12.44
CA LYS A 36 -20.36 -1.75 -11.70
C LYS A 36 -18.92 -1.94 -12.17
N ILE A 37 -18.69 -2.08 -13.48
CA ILE A 37 -17.33 -2.27 -14.04
C ILE A 37 -16.41 -1.11 -13.69
N ASN A 38 -16.88 0.13 -13.80
CA ASN A 38 -16.08 1.32 -13.48
C ASN A 38 -15.69 1.35 -12.00
N ARG A 39 -16.62 0.97 -11.10
CA ARG A 39 -16.31 0.85 -9.67
C ARG A 39 -15.25 -0.21 -9.43
N GLU A 40 -15.38 -1.39 -10.03
CA GLU A 40 -14.39 -2.46 -9.90
C GLU A 40 -13.00 -2.05 -10.40
N GLN A 41 -12.94 -1.33 -11.53
CA GLN A 41 -11.69 -0.82 -12.08
C GLN A 41 -11.05 0.25 -11.19
N ALA A 42 -11.86 1.17 -10.65
CA ALA A 42 -11.38 2.19 -9.73
C ALA A 42 -10.79 1.57 -8.45
N GLU A 43 -11.46 0.57 -7.88
CA GLU A 43 -10.98 -0.17 -6.71
C GLU A 43 -9.67 -0.91 -7.01
N LEU A 44 -9.59 -1.62 -8.14
CA LEU A 44 -8.38 -2.32 -8.55
C LEU A 44 -7.20 -1.36 -8.79
N GLN A 45 -7.46 -0.18 -9.36
CA GLN A 45 -6.44 0.84 -9.57
C GLN A 45 -5.96 1.44 -8.24
N SER A 46 -6.87 1.66 -7.29
CA SER A 46 -6.54 2.08 -5.93
C SER A 46 -5.63 1.07 -5.25
N LEU A 47 -5.99 -0.23 -5.27
CA LEU A 47 -5.18 -1.31 -4.72
C LEU A 47 -3.78 -1.36 -5.36
N ARG A 48 -3.69 -1.29 -6.69
CA ARG A 48 -2.39 -1.29 -7.40
C ARG A 48 -1.51 -0.10 -7.00
N THR A 49 -2.12 1.08 -6.87
CA THR A 49 -1.41 2.31 -6.49
C THR A 49 -0.91 2.20 -5.05
N SER A 50 -1.76 1.79 -4.11
CA SER A 50 -1.40 1.63 -2.70
C SER A 50 -0.32 0.56 -2.51
N CYS A 51 -0.49 -0.60 -3.15
CA CYS A 51 0.49 -1.68 -3.15
C CYS A 51 1.85 -1.20 -3.65
N ARG A 52 1.89 -0.52 -4.80
CA ARG A 52 3.12 0.05 -5.36
C ARG A 52 3.74 1.11 -4.46
N LEU A 53 2.94 1.98 -3.85
CA LEU A 53 3.41 3.05 -2.97
C LEU A 53 4.12 2.47 -1.75
N HIS A 54 3.44 1.59 -1.00
CA HIS A 54 3.99 1.05 0.24
C HIS A 54 5.18 0.12 0.00
N THR A 55 5.16 -0.72 -1.05
CA THR A 55 6.34 -1.51 -1.40
C THR A 55 7.53 -0.62 -1.76
N LYS A 56 7.31 0.50 -2.45
CA LYS A 56 8.38 1.46 -2.75
C LYS A 56 8.88 2.19 -1.50
N GLU A 57 8.01 2.57 -0.58
CA GLU A 57 8.40 3.18 0.70
C GLU A 57 9.30 2.22 1.49
N ILE A 58 8.88 0.97 1.65
CA ILE A 58 9.67 -0.08 2.31
C ILE A 58 11.02 -0.27 1.61
N ASN A 59 11.03 -0.41 0.27
CA ASN A 59 12.28 -0.55 -0.47
C ASN A 59 13.20 0.67 -0.36
N THR A 60 12.65 1.87 -0.33
CA THR A 60 13.43 3.11 -0.16
C THR A 60 14.12 3.11 1.19
N LEU A 61 13.44 2.66 2.25
CA LEU A 61 14.04 2.51 3.57
C LEU A 61 15.09 1.40 3.61
N ILE A 62 14.89 0.27 2.90
CA ILE A 62 15.91 -0.78 2.76
C ILE A 62 17.17 -0.24 2.08
N LEU A 63 17.02 0.55 1.00
CA LEU A 63 18.15 1.18 0.29
C LEU A 63 18.93 2.15 1.19
N GLN A 64 18.23 2.87 2.07
CA GLN A 64 18.82 3.81 3.04
C GLN A 64 19.29 3.12 4.32
N GLY A 65 18.90 1.87 4.53
CA GLY A 65 19.20 1.08 5.70
C GLY A 65 20.69 0.80 5.83
N PHE A 66 21.17 0.84 7.07
CA PHE A 66 22.51 0.42 7.43
C PHE A 66 22.64 -1.11 7.39
N GLN A 67 21.67 -1.81 7.99
CA GLN A 67 21.57 -3.28 7.98
C GLN A 67 20.12 -3.73 8.26
N ILE A 68 19.83 -4.99 7.94
CA ILE A 68 18.61 -5.68 8.39
C ILE A 68 18.92 -6.39 9.71
N GLU A 69 18.09 -6.16 10.72
CA GLU A 69 18.28 -6.81 12.02
C GLU A 69 17.67 -8.21 12.02
N GLN A 70 18.52 -9.23 12.18
CA GLN A 70 18.06 -10.62 12.30
C GLN A 70 17.56 -10.93 13.71
N GLY A 71 18.31 -10.49 14.73
CA GLY A 71 18.15 -10.90 16.11
C GLY A 71 17.03 -10.16 16.85
N PRO A 72 16.69 -10.62 18.07
CA PRO A 72 15.80 -9.88 18.94
C PRO A 72 16.45 -8.55 19.31
N ILE A 73 15.89 -7.46 18.82
CA ILE A 73 16.17 -6.13 19.33
C ILE A 73 15.11 -5.78 20.37
N VAL A 74 15.56 -5.27 21.52
CA VAL A 74 14.65 -4.84 22.60
C VAL A 74 14.42 -3.35 22.44
N ILE A 75 13.18 -2.98 22.12
CA ILE A 75 12.76 -1.58 22.03
C ILE A 75 11.60 -1.39 22.99
N ASN A 76 11.73 -0.47 23.95
CA ASN A 76 10.72 -0.21 24.99
C ASN A 76 10.27 -1.50 25.68
N GLU A 77 11.22 -2.35 26.09
CA GLU A 77 10.96 -3.63 26.78
C GLU A 77 10.26 -4.71 25.93
N VAL A 78 10.01 -4.44 24.64
CA VAL A 78 9.45 -5.40 23.69
C VAL A 78 10.55 -5.94 22.79
N SER A 79 10.61 -7.26 22.63
CA SER A 79 11.54 -7.92 21.71
C SER A 79 10.96 -7.99 20.30
N HIS A 80 11.68 -7.47 19.32
CA HIS A 80 11.33 -7.53 17.90
C HIS A 80 12.39 -8.33 17.14
N SER A 81 11.96 -9.26 16.28
CA SER A 81 12.84 -9.97 15.34
C SER A 81 12.29 -9.87 13.92
N SER A 82 13.18 -9.82 12.92
CA SER A 82 12.77 -9.96 11.52
C SER A 82 12.32 -11.39 11.23
N SER A 83 11.42 -11.54 10.26
CA SER A 83 10.87 -12.81 9.79
C SER A 83 10.48 -12.67 8.32
N SER A 84 9.69 -13.63 7.81
CA SER A 84 9.14 -13.56 6.45
C SER A 84 8.08 -12.47 6.29
N SER A 85 7.32 -12.11 7.34
CA SER A 85 6.25 -11.09 7.26
C SER A 85 6.54 -9.83 8.07
N LYS A 86 7.73 -9.74 8.67
CA LYS A 86 8.20 -8.60 9.46
C LYS A 86 9.64 -8.30 9.10
N ILE A 87 9.94 -7.04 8.80
CA ILE A 87 11.31 -6.58 8.58
C ILE A 87 11.65 -5.50 9.59
N ILE A 88 12.88 -5.54 10.07
CA ILE A 88 13.47 -4.52 10.93
C ILE A 88 14.69 -3.97 10.20
N ILE A 89 14.64 -2.68 9.90
CA ILE A 89 15.67 -1.96 9.15
C ILE A 89 16.34 -1.01 10.12
N SER A 90 17.64 -1.16 10.31
CA SER A 90 18.45 -0.21 11.08
C SER A 90 18.82 0.98 10.23
N LEU A 91 18.56 2.17 10.74
CA LEU A 91 18.81 3.45 10.08
C LEU A 91 19.85 4.22 10.90
N ILE A 92 20.80 4.88 10.25
CA ILE A 92 21.72 5.79 10.94
C ILE A 92 20.91 6.96 11.50
N SER A 93 21.15 7.32 12.76
CA SER A 93 20.49 8.42 13.43
C SER A 93 21.01 9.79 12.96
N LEU A 94 20.12 10.78 12.97
CA LEU A 94 20.36 12.14 12.47
C LEU A 94 20.33 13.15 13.62
N ASP A 95 21.24 14.13 13.60
CA ASP A 95 21.18 15.30 14.47
C ASP A 95 20.24 16.40 13.91
N ALA A 96 20.08 17.50 14.66
CA ALA A 96 19.26 18.65 14.25
C ALA A 96 19.73 19.31 12.92
N SER A 97 20.97 19.07 12.52
CA SER A 97 21.60 19.62 11.31
C SER A 97 21.60 18.65 10.12
N ASN A 98 20.93 17.49 10.24
CA ASN A 98 20.95 16.38 9.26
C ASN A 98 22.30 15.67 9.11
N ASN A 99 23.22 15.80 10.07
CA ASN A 99 24.42 14.98 10.08
C ASN A 99 24.16 13.64 10.73
N TYR A 100 24.90 12.62 10.29
CA TYR A 100 24.91 11.32 10.93
C TYR A 100 25.55 11.40 12.31
N ARG A 101 24.90 10.80 13.29
CA ARG A 101 25.41 10.70 14.66
C ARG A 101 26.28 9.45 14.81
N TYR A 102 27.50 9.64 15.30
CA TYR A 102 28.43 8.57 15.62
C TYR A 102 28.79 8.59 17.11
N GLN A 103 29.09 7.42 17.63
CA GLN A 103 29.72 7.20 18.93
C GLN A 103 31.25 7.33 18.82
N VAL A 104 31.93 7.19 19.95
CA VAL A 104 33.39 7.09 19.97
C VAL A 104 33.83 5.87 19.17
N GLY A 105 34.73 6.05 18.22
CA GLY A 105 35.24 4.97 17.34
C GLY A 105 34.40 4.71 16.09
N ASP A 106 33.75 5.74 15.53
CA ASP A 106 33.03 5.70 14.23
C ASP A 106 31.86 4.70 14.16
N VAL A 107 31.33 4.27 15.30
CA VAL A 107 30.13 3.42 15.36
C VAL A 107 28.88 4.30 15.25
N PRO A 108 28.00 4.13 14.25
CA PRO A 108 26.81 4.98 14.12
C PRO A 108 25.81 4.70 15.24
N TYR A 109 25.16 5.76 15.74
CA TYR A 109 23.90 5.57 16.47
C TYR A 109 22.83 5.08 15.50
N LEU A 110 22.00 4.14 15.97
CA LEU A 110 20.97 3.51 15.17
C LEU A 110 19.58 3.88 15.67
N ASP A 111 18.68 4.04 14.71
CA ASP A 111 17.23 4.00 14.87
C ASP A 111 16.69 2.79 14.11
N TYR A 112 15.41 2.48 14.30
CA TYR A 112 14.80 1.29 13.70
C TYR A 112 13.51 1.65 12.97
N ALA A 113 13.35 1.14 11.75
CA ALA A 113 12.08 1.13 11.04
C ALA A 113 11.58 -0.31 10.94
N ILE A 114 10.35 -0.55 11.35
CA ILE A 114 9.73 -1.87 11.42
C ILE A 114 8.47 -1.87 10.56
N TYR A 115 8.39 -2.81 9.64
CA TYR A 115 7.17 -3.11 8.91
C TYR A 115 6.73 -4.52 9.19
N TRP A 116 5.44 -4.73 9.39
CA TRP A 116 4.87 -6.06 9.55
C TRP A 116 3.41 -6.10 9.14
N THR A 117 2.92 -7.30 8.86
CA THR A 117 1.47 -7.55 8.74
C THR A 117 0.94 -8.35 9.92
N SER A 118 -0.25 -8.00 10.39
CA SER A 118 -0.96 -8.72 11.46
C SER A 118 -2.46 -8.62 11.23
N GLY A 119 -3.20 -9.73 11.29
CA GLY A 119 -4.65 -9.72 11.07
C GLY A 119 -5.11 -9.28 9.66
N GLY A 120 -4.19 -9.26 8.69
CA GLY A 120 -4.45 -8.70 7.35
C GLY A 120 -4.18 -7.20 7.25
N ASP A 121 -3.72 -6.55 8.31
CA ASP A 121 -3.37 -5.14 8.29
C ASP A 121 -1.88 -4.94 8.03
N LEU A 122 -1.51 -3.80 7.44
CA LEU A 122 -0.11 -3.37 7.30
C LEU A 122 0.22 -2.30 8.32
N TYR A 123 1.25 -2.55 9.12
CA TYR A 123 1.74 -1.62 10.13
C TYR A 123 3.15 -1.13 9.82
N GLU A 124 3.41 0.11 10.19
CA GLU A 124 4.73 0.72 10.21
C GLU A 124 5.01 1.25 11.61
N GLN A 125 6.24 1.04 12.08
CA GLN A 125 6.73 1.69 13.27
C GLN A 125 8.16 2.16 13.09
N ILE A 126 8.37 3.46 13.26
CA ILE A 126 9.69 4.07 13.33
C ILE A 126 9.99 4.34 14.79
N TYR A 127 11.16 3.90 15.24
CA TYR A 127 11.71 4.14 16.57
C TYR A 127 12.95 5.01 16.43
N ALA A 128 12.78 6.32 16.64
CA ALA A 128 13.85 7.30 16.59
C ALA A 128 14.49 7.45 17.97
N ALA A 129 15.22 6.42 18.42
CA ALA A 129 15.82 6.38 19.75
C ALA A 129 16.94 7.41 19.91
N ASN A 130 17.73 7.62 18.86
CA ASN A 130 18.92 8.46 18.90
C ASN A 130 18.87 9.63 17.91
N SER A 131 17.90 9.66 16.99
CA SER A 131 17.69 10.85 16.14
C SER A 131 17.07 12.01 16.89
N ASP A 132 17.38 13.22 16.42
CA ASP A 132 16.61 14.40 16.75
C ASP A 132 15.15 14.26 16.29
N GLN A 133 14.21 14.55 17.19
CA GLN A 133 12.77 14.38 16.96
C GLN A 133 12.20 15.34 15.91
N THR A 134 12.92 16.40 15.54
CA THR A 134 12.55 17.26 14.42
C THR A 134 12.86 16.62 13.07
N LYS A 135 13.77 15.63 13.02
CA LYS A 135 14.20 14.94 11.80
C LYS A 135 13.54 13.60 11.61
N ARG A 136 13.51 12.80 12.67
CA ARG A 136 12.87 11.49 12.67
C ARG A 136 12.09 11.35 13.95
N LYS A 137 10.78 11.17 13.81
CA LYS A 137 9.88 10.98 14.95
C LYS A 137 9.64 9.50 15.16
N THR A 138 9.50 9.12 16.42
CA THR A 138 8.90 7.84 16.74
C THR A 138 7.43 7.88 16.31
N VAL A 139 7.06 7.01 15.40
CA VAL A 139 5.71 6.95 14.81
C VAL A 139 5.28 5.50 14.79
N ALA A 140 4.06 5.22 15.23
CA ALA A 140 3.37 3.98 14.94
C ALA A 140 2.18 4.33 14.04
N ALA A 141 2.12 3.74 12.86
CA ALA A 141 1.12 4.05 11.86
C ALA A 141 0.48 2.76 11.33
N HIS A 142 -0.85 2.78 11.30
CA HIS A 142 -1.63 1.81 10.55
C HIS A 142 -1.71 2.29 9.10
N LYS A 143 -1.17 1.51 8.15
CA LYS A 143 -1.05 1.92 6.75
C LYS A 143 -2.19 1.40 5.89
N ILE A 144 -2.68 0.19 6.16
CA ILE A 144 -3.73 -0.48 5.37
C ILE A 144 -4.63 -1.27 6.32
N ASP A 145 -5.93 -0.94 6.32
CA ASP A 145 -6.93 -1.43 7.27
C ASP A 145 -7.53 -2.83 6.98
N SER A 146 -6.89 -3.65 6.12
CA SER A 146 -7.14 -5.10 5.92
C SER A 146 -6.66 -5.59 4.55
N GLY A 147 -6.55 -6.92 4.40
CA GLY A 147 -6.23 -7.60 3.14
C GLY A 147 -4.77 -7.47 2.69
N ALA A 148 -3.88 -6.96 3.54
CA ALA A 148 -2.46 -6.89 3.32
C ALA A 148 -1.75 -8.18 3.75
N SER A 149 -0.88 -8.68 2.87
CA SER A 149 0.05 -9.77 3.14
C SER A 149 1.43 -9.35 2.65
N LEU A 150 2.40 -9.37 3.56
CA LEU A 150 3.77 -8.95 3.30
C LEU A 150 4.69 -10.16 3.38
N ALA A 151 5.60 -10.28 2.41
CA ALA A 151 6.60 -11.32 2.33
C ALA A 151 7.97 -10.70 2.01
N PHE A 152 8.98 -11.15 2.74
CA PHE A 152 10.37 -10.76 2.56
C PHE A 152 11.23 -11.97 2.22
N THR A 153 12.03 -11.83 1.18
CA THR A 153 13.05 -12.81 0.79
C THR A 153 14.42 -12.14 0.88
N TYR A 154 15.35 -12.78 1.57
CA TYR A 154 16.68 -12.23 1.85
C TYR A 154 17.74 -12.98 1.06
N THR A 155 18.67 -12.28 0.42
CA THR A 155 19.77 -12.89 -0.33
C THR A 155 21.11 -12.38 0.21
N PRO A 156 22.06 -13.27 0.58
CA PRO A 156 21.97 -14.74 0.56
C PRO A 156 21.15 -15.33 1.72
N SER A 157 21.04 -14.63 2.85
CA SER A 157 20.25 -15.06 4.02
C SER A 157 19.89 -13.85 4.87
N LEU A 158 18.96 -13.99 5.83
CA LEU A 158 18.60 -12.90 6.75
C LEU A 158 19.81 -12.38 7.56
N ALA A 159 20.73 -13.26 7.95
CA ALA A 159 21.91 -12.90 8.75
C ALA A 159 22.93 -12.02 8.00
N SER A 160 22.95 -12.12 6.68
CA SER A 160 23.97 -11.53 5.82
C SER A 160 23.38 -10.85 4.59
N ALA A 161 22.11 -10.44 4.69
CA ALA A 161 21.33 -9.94 3.57
C ALA A 161 22.04 -8.77 2.89
N LYS A 162 22.34 -8.93 1.61
CA LYS A 162 22.82 -7.86 0.71
C LYS A 162 21.67 -7.27 -0.09
N SER A 163 20.71 -8.11 -0.45
CA SER A 163 19.47 -7.70 -1.09
C SER A 163 18.26 -8.27 -0.38
N VAL A 164 17.18 -7.51 -0.42
CA VAL A 164 15.89 -7.89 0.12
C VAL A 164 14.85 -7.71 -0.97
N THR A 165 14.13 -8.77 -1.27
CA THR A 165 12.93 -8.72 -2.11
C THR A 165 11.72 -8.56 -1.20
N THR A 166 10.99 -7.47 -1.40
CA THR A 166 9.73 -7.19 -0.73
C THR A 166 8.60 -7.50 -1.68
N ASN A 167 7.68 -8.35 -1.26
CA ASN A 167 6.46 -8.70 -1.97
C ASN A 167 5.26 -8.31 -1.07
N LEU A 168 4.43 -7.40 -1.57
CA LEU A 168 3.21 -6.96 -0.90
C LEU A 168 2.02 -7.37 -1.76
N THR A 169 1.11 -8.12 -1.16
CA THR A 169 -0.19 -8.45 -1.75
C THR A 169 -1.28 -7.73 -0.99
N LEU A 170 -2.14 -7.00 -1.71
CA LEU A 170 -3.34 -6.37 -1.16
C LEU A 170 -4.58 -7.01 -1.77
N SER A 171 -5.54 -7.40 -0.94
CA SER A 171 -6.84 -7.92 -1.36
C SER A 171 -7.99 -7.09 -0.80
N ARG A 172 -9.09 -7.00 -1.56
CA ARG A 172 -10.33 -6.37 -1.11
C ARG A 172 -11.52 -7.17 -1.62
N ASP A 173 -12.43 -7.46 -0.71
CA ASP A 173 -13.69 -8.09 -1.06
C ASP A 173 -14.69 -7.05 -1.55
N ILE A 174 -15.26 -7.31 -2.72
CA ILE A 174 -16.37 -6.57 -3.30
C ILE A 174 -17.54 -7.55 -3.53
N PRO A 175 -18.79 -7.07 -3.69
CA PRO A 175 -19.93 -7.96 -3.87
C PRO A 175 -19.74 -8.96 -5.03
N GLY A 176 -19.58 -10.23 -4.67
CA GLY A 176 -19.43 -11.36 -5.60
C GLY A 176 -18.01 -11.63 -6.12
N LYS A 177 -16.97 -10.98 -5.57
CA LYS A 177 -15.59 -11.13 -6.05
C LYS A 177 -14.55 -10.60 -5.05
N THR A 178 -13.41 -11.26 -4.95
CA THR A 178 -12.21 -10.71 -4.29
C THR A 178 -11.29 -10.10 -5.35
N LEU A 179 -10.96 -8.82 -5.19
CA LEU A 179 -9.92 -8.14 -5.94
C LEU A 179 -8.58 -8.37 -5.24
N SER A 180 -7.51 -8.59 -6.01
CA SER A 180 -6.15 -8.69 -5.45
C SER A 180 -5.15 -8.01 -6.37
N SER A 181 -4.12 -7.42 -5.77
CA SER A 181 -2.96 -6.84 -6.44
C SER A 181 -1.71 -7.25 -5.70
N ASN A 182 -0.72 -7.75 -6.44
CA ASN A 182 0.60 -8.04 -5.93
C ASN A 182 1.63 -7.09 -6.56
N TYR A 183 2.60 -6.64 -5.78
CA TYR A 183 3.74 -5.88 -6.27
C TYR A 183 5.01 -6.28 -5.55
N GLU A 184 6.02 -6.61 -6.34
CA GLU A 184 7.31 -7.11 -5.89
C GLU A 184 8.42 -6.14 -6.32
N LEU A 185 9.34 -5.87 -5.40
CA LEU A 185 10.54 -5.07 -5.65
C LEU A 185 11.71 -5.63 -4.86
N THR A 186 12.88 -5.60 -5.48
CA THR A 186 14.15 -5.96 -4.85
C THR A 186 14.99 -4.72 -4.63
N ALA A 187 15.47 -4.52 -3.40
CA ALA A 187 16.42 -3.49 -3.04
C ALA A 187 17.77 -4.11 -2.68
N ILE A 188 18.86 -3.47 -3.10
CA ILE A 188 20.23 -3.81 -2.73
C ILE A 188 20.71 -2.77 -1.72
N MET A 189 21.18 -3.20 -0.57
CA MET A 189 21.62 -2.30 0.49
C MET A 189 22.90 -1.56 0.10
N ARG A 190 22.91 -0.22 0.18
CA ARG A 190 24.05 0.60 -0.24
C ARG A 190 25.35 0.31 0.52
N ASN A 191 25.23 -0.09 1.78
CA ASN A 191 26.41 -0.34 2.63
C ASN A 191 26.98 -1.77 2.46
N LYS A 192 26.47 -2.56 1.51
CA LYS A 192 26.83 -3.98 1.33
C LYS A 192 27.24 -4.33 -0.11
N GLU A 193 27.40 -3.32 -0.97
CA GLU A 193 28.00 -3.47 -2.31
C GLU A 193 29.47 -3.89 -2.23
#